data_AF-A0A817TU00-F1
#
_entry.id   AF-A0A817TU00-F1
#
_cell.length_a   1.000
_cell.length_b   1.000
_cell.length_c   1.000
_cell.angle_alpha   90.00
_cell.angle_beta   90.00
_cell.angle_gamma   90.00
#
_symmetry.space_group_name_H-M   'P 1'
#
loop_
_entity.id
_entity.type
_entity.pdbx_description
1 polymer ?
#
loop_
_entity_poly.entity_id
_entity_poly.type
_entity_poly.pdbx_seq_one_letter_code
_entity_poly.pdbx_strand_id
1 'polypeptide(L)'
;MKSKDIRKVVLRMAHDGMSSLQIAKLRKVVSERTVRRWQHLYRSTDTIDLKTPADRPRIILTKRFIRKVKNRFIYKGPQSARKLANSLGISKETIGRIIHEDFHLHVYRVTIESNLNDEHKQRRESFTYWPNETLTHENYIETVLPHARAEGQLLLGDGFIYQQDNATSHKDKHSIAWIKKIFPRFIDDKEWSPNSPDHNVLDYYVWDAIGHNMHWNKVKSYDSLIDEIKKV
;
A
#
# COMPACT_ATOMS: atom_id res chain seq x y z
N MET A 1 32.14 -26.51 -4.62
CA MET A 1 31.26 -27.27 -3.71
C MET A 1 30.77 -26.33 -2.61
N LYS A 2 29.47 -26.21 -2.34
CA LYS A 2 28.95 -25.25 -1.34
C LYS A 2 29.29 -25.74 0.08
N SER A 3 29.44 -24.82 1.03
CA SER A 3 29.84 -25.12 2.42
C SER A 3 28.95 -26.17 3.12
N LYS A 4 27.64 -26.16 2.84
CA LYS A 4 26.68 -27.14 3.36
C LYS A 4 26.94 -28.56 2.85
N ASP A 5 27.40 -28.72 1.61
CA ASP A 5 27.67 -30.02 1.01
C ASP A 5 28.93 -30.66 1.60
N ILE A 6 29.95 -29.84 1.91
CA ILE A 6 31.17 -30.29 2.59
C ILE A 6 30.84 -30.87 3.97
N ARG A 7 30.00 -30.19 4.75
CA ARG A 7 29.60 -30.64 6.10
C ARG A 7 28.87 -31.99 6.07
N LYS A 8 27.91 -32.16 5.15
CA LYS A 8 27.17 -33.43 4.98
C LYS A 8 28.09 -34.59 4.62
N VAL A 9 29.07 -34.35 3.76
CA VAL A 9 30.05 -35.38 3.38
C VAL A 9 30.95 -35.74 4.56
N VAL A 10 31.45 -34.74 5.31
CA VAL A 10 32.26 -34.98 6.52
C VAL A 10 31.50 -35.80 7.56
N LEU A 11 30.19 -35.59 7.72
CA LEU A 11 29.37 -36.42 8.60
C LEU A 11 29.26 -37.87 8.17
N ARG A 12 28.97 -38.12 6.88
CA ARG A 12 28.86 -39.49 6.37
C ARG A 12 30.14 -40.26 6.64
N MET A 13 31.28 -39.65 6.32
CA MET A 13 32.60 -40.27 6.56
C MET A 13 32.89 -40.47 8.06
N ALA A 14 32.38 -39.58 8.92
CA ALA A 14 32.48 -39.74 10.37
C ALA A 14 31.57 -40.87 10.91
N HIS A 15 30.38 -41.07 10.32
CA HIS A 15 29.48 -42.18 10.61
C HIS A 15 30.06 -43.51 10.14
N ASP A 16 30.76 -43.50 9.00
CA ASP A 16 31.50 -44.64 8.45
C ASP A 16 32.78 -44.98 9.25
N GLY A 17 32.99 -44.32 10.41
CA GLY A 17 34.07 -44.63 11.35
C GLY A 17 35.42 -43.98 11.03
N MET A 18 35.51 -43.08 10.05
CA MET A 18 36.78 -42.43 9.73
C MET A 18 37.20 -41.38 10.78
N SER A 19 38.50 -41.35 11.08
CA SER A 19 39.10 -40.33 11.96
C SER A 19 39.14 -38.94 11.31
N SER A 20 39.17 -37.89 12.13
CA SER A 20 39.27 -36.49 11.65
C SER A 20 40.46 -36.25 10.72
N LEU A 21 41.59 -36.89 11.00
CA LEU A 21 42.81 -36.84 10.20
C LEU A 21 42.63 -37.47 8.81
N GLN A 22 41.98 -38.64 8.75
CA GLN A 22 41.71 -39.34 7.49
C GLN A 22 40.77 -38.52 6.60
N ILE A 23 39.70 -37.98 7.18
CA ILE A 23 38.73 -37.14 6.46
C ILE A 23 39.39 -35.87 5.91
N ALA A 24 40.20 -35.19 6.72
CA ALA A 24 40.91 -33.99 6.30
C ALA A 24 41.92 -34.27 5.18
N LYS A 25 42.68 -35.36 5.28
CA LYS A 25 43.63 -35.80 4.25
C LYS A 25 42.96 -36.23 2.95
N LEU A 26 41.81 -36.91 3.02
CA LEU A 26 41.11 -37.43 1.85
C LEU A 26 40.37 -36.33 1.08
N ARG A 27 39.80 -35.36 1.79
CA ARG A 27 39.07 -34.26 1.15
C ARG A 27 39.97 -33.10 0.75
N LYS A 28 41.05 -32.80 1.49
CA LYS A 28 41.94 -31.64 1.26
C LYS A 28 41.25 -30.26 1.16
N VAL A 29 39.98 -30.15 1.57
CA VAL A 29 39.18 -28.90 1.51
C VAL A 29 39.06 -28.22 2.88
N VAL A 30 39.16 -28.98 3.97
CA VAL A 30 38.97 -28.48 5.34
C VAL A 30 40.08 -29.00 6.25
N SER A 31 40.47 -28.17 7.23
CA SER A 31 41.50 -28.55 8.20
C SER A 31 41.00 -29.65 9.14
N GLU A 32 41.92 -30.49 9.65
CA GLU A 32 41.64 -31.51 10.67
C GLU A 32 40.94 -30.90 11.89
N ARG A 33 41.38 -29.71 12.32
CA ARG A 33 40.80 -28.97 13.45
C ARG A 33 39.33 -28.62 13.22
N THR A 34 38.97 -28.27 11.98
CA THR A 34 37.58 -27.98 11.59
C THR A 34 36.72 -29.24 11.60
N VAL A 35 37.23 -30.35 11.04
CA VAL A 35 36.55 -31.65 11.04
C VAL A 35 36.31 -32.14 12.47
N ARG A 36 37.33 -32.06 13.33
CA ARG A 36 37.24 -32.45 14.75
C ARG A 36 36.20 -31.61 15.50
N ARG A 37 36.16 -30.29 15.23
CA ARG A 37 35.15 -29.39 15.80
C ARG A 37 33.73 -29.77 15.37
N TRP A 38 33.52 -30.12 14.10
CA TRP A 38 32.20 -30.54 13.60
C TRP A 38 31.76 -31.89 14.18
N GLN A 39 32.66 -32.87 14.28
CA GLN A 39 32.38 -34.16 14.92
C GLN A 39 31.98 -33.98 16.39
N HIS A 40 32.66 -33.08 17.12
CA HIS A 40 32.35 -32.77 18.51
C HIS A 40 31.00 -32.04 18.67
N LEU A 41 30.69 -31.09 17.79
CA LEU A 41 29.38 -30.40 17.78
C LEU A 41 28.23 -31.36 17.48
N TYR A 42 28.41 -32.25 16.50
CA TYR A 42 27.41 -33.24 16.12
C TYR A 42 27.12 -34.20 17.29
N ARG A 43 28.17 -34.71 17.96
CA ARG A 43 28.00 -35.60 19.12
C ARG A 43 27.33 -34.93 20.33
N SER A 44 27.45 -33.61 20.48
CA SER A 44 26.93 -32.88 21.65
C SER A 44 25.58 -32.20 21.41
N THR A 45 25.22 -31.88 20.16
CA THR A 45 24.02 -31.09 19.85
C THR A 45 23.21 -31.63 18.68
N ASP A 46 23.60 -32.77 18.08
CA ASP A 46 23.02 -33.36 16.86
C ASP A 46 22.95 -32.40 15.66
N THR A 47 23.72 -31.30 15.71
CA THR A 47 23.79 -30.27 14.68
C THR A 47 25.24 -29.85 14.42
N ILE A 48 25.52 -29.35 13.21
CA ILE A 48 26.86 -28.83 12.82
C ILE A 48 26.85 -27.31 12.68
N ASP A 49 25.67 -26.72 12.64
CA ASP A 49 25.55 -25.30 12.45
C ASP A 49 26.05 -24.58 13.70
N LEU A 50 27.04 -23.72 13.50
CA LEU A 50 27.54 -22.86 14.55
C LEU A 50 26.40 -21.95 14.98
N LYS A 51 26.14 -21.87 16.29
CA LYS A 51 25.27 -20.82 16.83
C LYS A 51 25.80 -19.48 16.33
N THR A 52 24.93 -18.71 15.68
CA THR A 52 25.23 -17.33 15.31
C THR A 52 25.61 -16.61 16.60
N PRO A 53 26.74 -15.89 16.64
CA PRO A 53 27.08 -15.05 17.79
C PRO A 53 25.90 -14.14 18.11
N ALA A 54 25.63 -13.93 19.40
CA ALA A 54 24.63 -12.96 19.81
C ALA A 54 24.96 -11.60 19.19
N ASP A 55 23.96 -10.94 18.61
CA ASP A 55 24.15 -9.64 17.99
C ASP A 55 24.74 -8.65 18.99
N ARG A 56 25.57 -7.74 18.48
CA ARG A 56 26.18 -6.70 19.31
C ARG A 56 25.06 -5.83 19.92
N PRO A 57 24.95 -5.74 21.25
CA PRO A 57 23.93 -4.90 21.87
C PRO A 57 24.20 -3.42 21.55
N ARG A 58 23.14 -2.68 21.24
CA ARG A 58 23.22 -1.25 20.92
C ARG A 58 23.33 -0.43 22.20
N ILE A 59 24.53 0.08 22.49
CA ILE A 59 24.85 0.79 23.76
C ILE A 59 24.04 2.08 23.95
N ILE A 60 23.81 2.85 22.87
CA ILE A 60 23.14 4.17 22.94
C ILE A 60 21.61 4.04 22.95
N LEU A 61 21.06 2.93 22.45
CA LEU A 61 19.63 2.74 22.18
C LEU A 61 18.93 1.97 23.30
N THR A 62 19.03 2.47 24.52
CA THR A 62 18.25 1.93 25.64
C THR A 62 16.75 2.17 25.42
N LYS A 63 15.89 1.27 25.92
CA LYS A 63 14.41 1.43 25.84
C LYS A 63 13.94 2.80 26.35
N ARG A 64 14.59 3.32 27.41
CA ARG A 64 14.32 4.67 27.97
C ARG A 64 14.62 5.76 26.94
N PHE A 65 15.71 5.62 26.19
CA PHE A 65 16.10 6.57 25.17
C PHE A 65 15.13 6.56 23.99
N ILE A 66 14.77 5.37 23.48
CA ILE A 66 13.76 5.20 22.42
C ILE A 66 12.44 5.88 22.82
N ARG A 67 12.00 5.70 24.06
CA ARG A 67 10.79 6.36 24.58
C ARG A 67 10.91 7.89 24.62
N LYS A 68 12.08 8.42 24.96
CA LYS A 68 12.36 9.88 24.94
C LYS A 68 12.26 10.44 23.52
N VAL A 69 12.79 9.71 22.53
CA VAL A 69 12.69 10.07 21.11
C VAL A 69 11.22 10.04 20.66
N LYS A 70 10.49 8.97 21.01
CA LYS A 70 9.06 8.80 20.67
C LYS A 70 8.21 9.95 21.21
N ASN A 71 8.42 10.32 22.47
CA ASN A 71 7.69 11.43 23.09
C ASN A 71 7.99 12.77 22.41
N ARG A 72 9.23 13.02 21.99
CA ARG A 72 9.52 14.26 21.22
C ARG A 72 8.84 14.28 19.86
N PHE A 73 8.75 13.12 19.21
CA PHE A 73 8.11 13.00 17.90
C PHE A 73 6.58 13.17 17.97
N ILE A 74 5.93 12.60 18.99
CA ILE A 74 4.46 12.66 19.16
C ILE A 74 4.00 14.01 19.74
N TYR A 75 4.63 14.50 20.81
CA TYR A 75 4.08 15.62 21.59
C TYR A 75 4.52 17.02 21.12
N LYS A 76 5.62 17.13 20.35
CA LYS A 76 6.09 18.43 19.82
C LYS A 76 5.79 18.64 18.33
N GLY A 77 4.96 17.78 17.75
CA GLY A 77 4.64 17.77 16.32
C GLY A 77 5.75 17.19 15.44
N PRO A 78 5.48 16.96 14.15
CA PRO A 78 6.43 16.35 13.23
C PRO A 78 7.69 17.23 13.08
N GLN A 79 8.86 16.63 13.39
CA GLN A 79 10.17 17.28 13.25
C GLN A 79 11.06 16.51 12.29
N SER A 80 11.93 17.22 11.58
CA SER A 80 12.94 16.57 10.75
C SER A 80 13.91 15.76 11.63
N ALA A 81 14.36 14.62 11.12
CA ALA A 81 15.34 13.78 11.81
C ALA A 81 16.61 14.55 12.21
N ARG A 82 17.02 15.54 11.41
CA ARG A 82 18.17 16.40 11.68
C ARG A 82 17.93 17.37 12.84
N LYS A 83 16.75 17.98 12.94
CA LYS A 83 16.39 18.84 14.07
C LYS A 83 16.36 18.04 15.38
N LEU A 84 15.80 16.82 15.31
CA LEU A 84 15.73 15.91 16.45
C LEU A 84 17.14 15.47 16.90
N ALA A 85 18.00 15.12 15.94
CA ALA A 85 19.41 14.76 16.16
C ALA A 85 20.18 15.88 16.89
N ASN A 86 20.14 17.12 16.37
CA ASN A 86 20.78 18.28 16.99
C ASN A 86 20.27 18.50 18.42
N SER A 87 18.96 18.38 18.63
CA SER A 87 18.34 18.62 19.94
C SER A 87 18.63 17.57 21.01
N LEU A 88 19.13 16.39 20.60
CA LEU A 88 19.45 15.26 21.46
C LEU A 88 20.97 15.00 21.52
N GLY A 89 21.77 15.72 20.73
CA GLY A 89 23.23 15.56 20.66
C GLY A 89 23.67 14.23 20.03
N ILE A 90 22.92 13.71 19.06
CA ILE A 90 23.17 12.39 18.45
C ILE A 90 23.23 12.52 16.93
N SER A 91 23.86 11.56 16.27
CA SER A 91 23.91 11.52 14.80
C SER A 91 22.52 11.34 14.17
N LYS A 92 22.32 11.98 13.02
CA LYS A 92 21.10 11.88 12.20
C LYS A 92 20.82 10.42 11.83
N GLU A 93 21.85 9.63 11.57
CA GLU A 93 21.79 8.24 11.15
C GLU A 93 21.24 7.34 12.25
N THR A 94 21.55 7.66 13.52
CA THR A 94 21.00 6.93 14.67
C THR A 94 19.51 7.23 14.83
N ILE A 95 19.11 8.49 14.67
CA ILE A 95 17.69 8.87 14.68
C ILE A 95 16.95 8.21 13.50
N GLY A 96 17.54 8.18 12.32
CA GLY A 96 16.97 7.50 11.15
C GLY A 96 16.75 6.00 11.40
N ARG A 97 17.74 5.33 12.00
CA ARG A 97 17.60 3.92 12.43
C ARG A 97 16.48 3.72 13.43
N ILE A 98 16.36 4.60 14.44
CA ILE A 98 15.23 4.54 15.39
C ILE A 98 13.89 4.65 14.67
N ILE A 99 13.75 5.62 13.76
CA ILE A 99 12.50 5.86 13.04
C ILE A 99 12.11 4.64 12.20
N HIS A 100 13.06 4.04 11.46
CA HIS A 100 12.77 2.92 10.57
C HIS A 100 12.69 1.57 11.29
N GLU A 101 13.59 1.30 12.23
CA GLU A 101 13.73 -0.02 12.85
C GLU A 101 12.96 -0.16 14.17
N ASP A 102 12.86 0.90 14.98
CA ASP A 102 12.17 0.85 16.28
C ASP A 102 10.73 1.39 16.22
N PHE A 103 10.47 2.39 15.38
CA PHE A 103 9.12 2.96 15.20
C PHE A 103 8.38 2.40 13.97
N HIS A 104 9.09 1.69 13.08
CA HIS A 104 8.54 1.16 11.84
C HIS A 104 7.83 2.23 10.98
N LEU A 105 8.33 3.46 11.03
CA LEU A 105 7.81 4.56 10.22
C LEU A 105 8.57 4.63 8.91
N HIS A 106 7.79 4.64 7.83
CA HIS A 106 8.30 4.85 6.48
C HIS A 106 8.10 6.30 6.06
N VAL A 107 8.98 6.80 5.20
CA VAL A 107 8.81 8.13 4.61
C VAL A 107 7.61 8.04 3.66
N TYR A 108 6.52 8.72 3.99
CA TYR A 108 5.42 8.93 3.05
C TYR A 108 5.81 10.02 2.05
N ARG A 109 5.49 9.80 0.77
CA ARG A 109 5.57 10.85 -0.25
C ARG A 109 4.43 11.83 0.03
N VAL A 110 4.74 13.10 0.24
CA VAL A 110 3.71 14.13 0.41
C VAL A 110 3.01 14.30 -0.93
N THR A 111 1.71 13.97 -0.97
CA THR A 111 0.83 14.26 -2.10
C THR A 111 0.27 15.67 -1.90
N ILE A 112 0.44 16.53 -2.91
CA ILE A 112 -0.18 17.87 -2.90
C ILE A 112 -1.60 17.67 -3.40
N GLU A 113 -2.57 17.74 -2.49
CA GLU A 113 -3.99 17.69 -2.83
C GLU A 113 -4.61 19.09 -2.77
N SER A 114 -5.73 19.26 -3.46
CA SER A 114 -6.56 20.46 -3.36
C SER A 114 -7.00 20.67 -1.91
N ASN A 115 -6.83 21.88 -1.39
CA ASN A 115 -7.20 22.20 -0.01
C ASN A 115 -8.73 22.22 0.13
N LEU A 116 -9.32 21.12 0.62
CA LEU A 116 -10.76 21.00 0.84
C LEU A 116 -11.16 21.75 2.10
N ASN A 117 -12.07 22.72 1.96
CA ASN A 117 -12.75 23.32 3.10
C ASN A 117 -13.75 22.30 3.70
N ASP A 118 -14.22 22.57 4.91
CA ASP A 118 -15.12 21.65 5.61
C ASP A 118 -16.49 21.52 4.92
N GLU A 119 -16.90 22.54 4.18
CA GLU A 119 -18.09 22.51 3.34
C GLU A 119 -17.95 21.52 2.17
N HIS A 120 -16.80 21.48 1.49
CA HIS A 120 -16.49 20.52 0.43
C HIS A 120 -16.46 19.10 0.98
N LYS A 121 -15.97 18.90 2.22
CA LYS A 121 -15.98 17.59 2.87
C LYS A 121 -17.41 17.13 3.17
N GLN A 122 -18.26 18.00 3.73
CA GLN A 122 -19.67 17.68 3.99
C GLN A 122 -20.43 17.37 2.70
N ARG A 123 -20.22 18.16 1.63
CA ARG A 123 -20.83 17.89 0.32
C ARG A 123 -20.37 16.55 -0.24
N ARG A 124 -19.10 16.21 -0.10
CA ARG A 124 -18.54 14.92 -0.53
C ARG A 124 -19.04 13.74 0.30
N GLU A 125 -19.24 13.91 1.61
CA GLU A 125 -19.90 12.90 2.46
C GLU A 125 -21.39 12.76 2.13
N SER A 126 -22.07 13.84 1.75
CA SER A 126 -23.47 13.77 1.29
C SER A 126 -23.62 13.11 -0.09
N PHE A 127 -22.53 13.03 -0.85
CA PHE A 127 -22.46 12.37 -2.16
C PHE A 127 -22.18 10.86 -2.05
N THR A 128 -21.65 10.37 -0.91
CA THR A 128 -21.38 8.92 -0.77
C THR A 128 -22.68 8.16 -0.65
N TYR A 129 -23.06 7.55 -1.77
CA TYR A 129 -24.03 6.50 -1.80
C TYR A 129 -23.58 5.32 -0.94
N TRP A 130 -24.43 4.87 -0.02
CA TRP A 130 -24.09 3.72 0.81
C TRP A 130 -23.96 2.47 -0.07
N PRO A 131 -22.87 1.70 0.05
CA PRO A 131 -22.82 0.39 -0.57
C PRO A 131 -24.02 -0.41 -0.02
N ASN A 132 -24.89 -0.88 -0.93
CA ASN A 132 -26.08 -1.75 -0.75
C ASN A 132 -27.47 -1.12 -0.90
N GLU A 133 -27.60 0.15 -1.27
CA GLU A 133 -28.91 0.66 -1.69
C GLU A 133 -29.12 0.43 -3.22
N THR A 134 -30.36 0.56 -3.71
CA THR A 134 -30.64 0.68 -5.17
C THR A 134 -30.81 2.14 -5.55
N LEU A 135 -30.15 2.59 -6.62
CA LEU A 135 -30.26 3.98 -7.07
C LEU A 135 -31.67 4.17 -7.66
N THR A 136 -32.57 4.80 -6.91
CA THR A 136 -33.92 5.14 -7.39
C THR A 136 -33.92 6.48 -8.11
N HIS A 137 -35.02 6.81 -8.76
CA HIS A 137 -35.14 8.10 -9.46
C HIS A 137 -35.17 9.29 -8.49
N GLU A 138 -35.78 9.13 -7.31
CA GLU A 138 -35.82 10.14 -6.26
C GLU A 138 -34.40 10.47 -5.78
N ASN A 139 -33.65 9.45 -5.36
CA ASN A 139 -32.29 9.65 -4.86
C ASN A 139 -31.37 10.16 -5.98
N TYR A 140 -31.57 9.73 -7.24
CA TYR A 140 -30.83 10.23 -8.38
C TYR A 140 -31.04 11.74 -8.59
N ILE A 141 -32.29 12.21 -8.50
CA ILE A 141 -32.66 13.63 -8.63
C ILE A 141 -32.16 14.46 -7.46
N GLU A 142 -32.25 13.94 -6.23
CA GLU A 142 -31.90 14.69 -5.02
C GLU A 142 -30.39 14.76 -4.78
N THR A 143 -29.65 13.70 -5.17
CA THR A 143 -28.22 13.58 -4.83
C THR A 143 -27.32 13.70 -6.05
N VAL A 144 -27.53 12.93 -7.11
CA VAL A 144 -26.54 12.85 -8.21
C VAL A 144 -26.64 14.03 -9.17
N LEU A 145 -27.84 14.31 -9.68
CA LEU A 145 -28.05 15.32 -10.73
C LEU A 145 -27.65 16.76 -10.33
N PRO A 146 -27.90 17.24 -9.08
CA PRO A 146 -27.48 18.57 -8.66
C PRO A 146 -25.96 18.73 -8.64
N HIS A 147 -25.23 17.68 -8.23
CA HIS A 147 -23.77 17.68 -8.22
C HIS A 147 -23.21 17.65 -9.64
N ALA A 148 -23.74 16.76 -10.49
CA ALA A 148 -23.35 16.68 -11.90
C ALA A 148 -23.52 18.02 -12.62
N ARG A 149 -24.62 18.74 -12.33
CA ARG A 149 -24.87 20.07 -12.87
C ARG A 149 -23.86 21.10 -12.35
N ALA A 150 -23.65 21.15 -11.03
CA ALA A 150 -22.77 22.13 -10.40
C ALA A 150 -21.31 21.97 -10.86
N GLU A 151 -20.81 20.73 -10.90
CA GLU A 151 -19.46 20.41 -11.40
C GLU A 151 -19.34 20.67 -12.91
N GLY A 152 -20.34 20.28 -13.70
CA GLY A 152 -20.37 20.59 -15.13
C GLY A 152 -20.30 22.09 -15.41
N GLN A 153 -21.06 22.89 -14.66
CA GLN A 153 -21.03 24.35 -14.78
C GLN A 153 -19.68 24.94 -14.35
N LEU A 154 -19.09 24.42 -13.28
CA LEU A 154 -17.78 24.86 -12.79
C LEU A 154 -16.66 24.57 -13.81
N LEU A 155 -16.68 23.40 -14.44
CA LEU A 155 -15.60 22.93 -15.31
C LEU A 155 -15.76 23.36 -16.77
N LEU A 156 -16.99 23.39 -17.27
CA LEU A 156 -17.31 23.58 -18.69
C LEU A 156 -18.10 24.86 -18.98
N GLY A 157 -18.44 25.63 -17.95
CA GLY A 157 -19.26 26.84 -18.06
C GLY A 157 -20.74 26.53 -18.31
N ASP A 158 -21.49 27.51 -18.81
CA ASP A 158 -22.95 27.41 -18.92
C ASP A 158 -23.44 26.62 -20.15
N GLY A 159 -22.53 26.19 -21.05
CA GLY A 159 -22.86 25.66 -22.37
C GLY A 159 -22.54 24.19 -22.59
N PHE A 160 -22.70 23.33 -21.58
CA PHE A 160 -22.34 21.91 -21.68
C PHE A 160 -23.52 21.00 -22.01
N ILE A 161 -23.19 19.83 -22.58
CA ILE A 161 -24.13 18.77 -22.92
C ILE A 161 -24.01 17.68 -21.85
N TYR A 162 -25.13 17.31 -21.24
CA TYR A 162 -25.21 16.20 -20.30
C TYR A 162 -25.61 14.91 -21.01
N GLN A 163 -24.93 13.82 -20.67
CA GLN A 163 -25.17 12.46 -21.17
C GLN A 163 -25.15 11.49 -19.99
N GLN A 164 -26.03 10.50 -20.02
CA GLN A 164 -26.11 9.43 -19.02
C GLN A 164 -26.42 8.08 -19.70
N ASP A 165 -26.22 6.97 -18.99
CA ASP A 165 -26.60 5.65 -19.50
C ASP A 165 -28.13 5.39 -19.40
N ASN A 166 -28.57 4.22 -19.84
CA ASN A 166 -29.98 3.83 -19.89
C ASN A 166 -30.47 3.05 -18.65
N ALA A 167 -29.87 3.26 -17.46
CA ALA A 167 -30.33 2.63 -16.22
C ALA A 167 -31.77 3.04 -15.83
N THR A 168 -32.45 2.20 -15.03
CA THR A 168 -33.87 2.38 -14.68
C THR A 168 -34.15 3.75 -14.04
N SER A 169 -33.30 4.22 -13.12
CA SER A 169 -33.41 5.55 -12.50
C SER A 169 -33.18 6.69 -13.48
N HIS A 170 -32.32 6.49 -14.49
CA HIS A 170 -31.98 7.50 -15.49
C HIS A 170 -33.10 7.66 -16.53
N LYS A 171 -33.76 6.55 -16.88
CA LYS A 171 -34.90 6.53 -17.80
C LYS A 171 -36.23 6.89 -17.16
N ASP A 172 -36.28 7.05 -15.83
CA ASP A 172 -37.51 7.44 -15.15
C ASP A 172 -38.01 8.80 -15.64
N LYS A 173 -39.33 8.92 -15.81
CA LYS A 173 -39.98 10.12 -16.34
C LYS A 173 -39.68 11.37 -15.51
N HIS A 174 -39.55 11.23 -14.18
CA HIS A 174 -39.25 12.36 -13.30
C HIS A 174 -37.79 12.78 -13.43
N SER A 175 -36.85 11.83 -13.54
CA SER A 175 -35.44 12.11 -13.81
C SER A 175 -35.26 12.87 -15.12
N ILE A 176 -35.86 12.36 -16.20
CA ILE A 176 -35.78 12.99 -17.52
C ILE A 176 -36.43 14.39 -17.50
N ALA A 177 -37.58 14.56 -16.84
CA ALA A 177 -38.23 15.86 -16.71
C ALA A 177 -37.37 16.86 -15.93
N TRP A 178 -36.71 16.41 -14.86
CA TRP A 178 -35.78 17.24 -14.10
C TRP A 178 -34.58 17.64 -14.95
N ILE A 179 -33.95 16.69 -15.65
CA ILE A 179 -32.78 16.94 -16.49
C ILE A 179 -33.08 17.96 -17.58
N LYS A 180 -34.17 17.75 -18.33
CA LYS A 180 -34.59 18.66 -19.42
C LYS A 180 -34.92 20.07 -18.94
N LYS A 181 -35.28 20.24 -17.67
CA LYS A 181 -35.56 21.54 -17.06
C LYS A 181 -34.28 22.27 -16.61
N ILE A 182 -33.26 21.52 -16.19
CA ILE A 182 -32.15 22.04 -15.39
C ILE A 182 -30.84 22.12 -16.17
N PHE A 183 -30.56 21.16 -17.04
CA PHE A 183 -29.33 21.13 -17.83
C PHE A 183 -29.46 21.95 -19.13
N PRO A 184 -28.38 22.59 -19.61
CA PRO A 184 -28.41 23.40 -20.83
C PRO A 184 -28.77 22.58 -22.08
N ARG A 185 -28.20 21.38 -22.18
CA ARG A 185 -28.57 20.38 -23.18
C ARG A 185 -28.40 18.98 -22.62
N PHE A 186 -29.27 18.07 -23.04
CA PHE A 186 -29.28 16.67 -22.66
C PHE A 186 -29.40 15.79 -23.90
N ILE A 187 -28.59 14.73 -23.98
CA ILE A 187 -28.71 13.67 -24.98
C ILE A 187 -29.74 12.67 -24.47
N ASP A 188 -30.92 12.65 -25.08
CA ASP A 188 -31.98 11.71 -24.69
C ASP A 188 -31.88 10.36 -25.40
N ASP A 189 -32.78 9.45 -25.05
CA ASP A 189 -32.81 8.07 -25.54
C ASP A 189 -33.08 7.95 -27.06
N LYS A 190 -33.47 9.04 -27.71
CA LYS A 190 -33.63 9.10 -29.17
C LYS A 190 -32.34 9.51 -29.87
N GLU A 191 -31.56 10.37 -29.22
CA GLU A 191 -30.24 10.80 -29.70
C GLU A 191 -29.17 9.75 -29.38
N TRP A 192 -29.39 8.93 -28.34
CA TRP A 192 -28.49 7.88 -27.91
C TRP A 192 -28.89 6.50 -28.42
N SER A 193 -28.02 5.85 -29.21
CA SER A 193 -28.30 4.51 -29.72
C SER A 193 -28.29 3.45 -28.58
N PRO A 194 -29.25 2.51 -28.56
CA PRO A 194 -29.31 1.47 -27.54
C PRO A 194 -28.08 0.54 -27.63
N ASN A 195 -27.64 0.01 -26.48
CA ASN A 195 -26.49 -0.91 -26.37
C ASN A 195 -25.21 -0.42 -27.06
N SER A 196 -24.91 0.88 -26.95
CA SER A 196 -23.72 1.49 -27.54
C SER A 196 -22.68 1.90 -26.48
N PRO A 197 -22.05 0.95 -25.77
CA PRO A 197 -20.99 1.27 -24.80
C PRO A 197 -19.76 1.91 -25.47
N ASP A 198 -19.56 1.66 -26.76
CA ASP A 198 -18.53 2.25 -27.61
C ASP A 198 -18.69 3.76 -27.79
N HIS A 199 -19.92 4.27 -27.73
CA HIS A 199 -20.18 5.71 -27.79
C HIS A 199 -20.05 6.39 -26.42
N ASN A 200 -20.02 5.64 -25.31
CA ASN A 200 -19.90 6.21 -23.98
C ASN A 200 -18.42 6.27 -23.62
N VAL A 201 -17.83 7.47 -23.57
CA VAL A 201 -16.41 7.66 -23.24
C VAL A 201 -16.06 7.01 -21.89
N LEU A 202 -17.00 6.97 -20.95
CA LEU A 202 -16.80 6.29 -19.67
C LEU A 202 -16.63 4.78 -19.84
N ASP A 203 -17.53 4.12 -20.58
CA ASP A 203 -17.52 2.66 -20.78
C ASP A 203 -16.47 2.21 -21.79
N TYR A 204 -16.29 2.94 -22.88
CA TYR A 204 -15.32 2.65 -23.94
C TYR A 204 -13.88 2.71 -23.45
N TYR A 205 -13.57 3.65 -22.53
CA TYR A 205 -12.17 3.93 -22.18
C TYR A 205 -11.94 4.19 -20.69
N VAL A 206 -12.65 5.11 -20.05
CA VAL A 206 -12.27 5.57 -18.69
C VAL A 206 -12.32 4.44 -17.67
N TRP A 207 -13.39 3.63 -17.66
CA TRP A 207 -13.52 2.52 -16.72
C TRP A 207 -12.48 1.42 -16.98
N ASP A 208 -12.21 1.11 -18.24
CA ASP A 208 -11.19 0.13 -18.61
C ASP A 208 -9.78 0.60 -18.23
N ALA A 209 -9.47 1.88 -18.48
CA ALA A 209 -8.20 2.48 -18.12
C ALA A 209 -8.00 2.53 -16.59
N ILE A 210 -9.03 2.86 -15.83
CA ILE A 210 -8.99 2.81 -14.36
C ILE A 210 -8.76 1.37 -13.90
N GLY A 211 -9.54 0.41 -14.41
CA GLY A 211 -9.42 -0.99 -14.05
C GLY A 211 -8.04 -1.57 -14.36
N HIS A 212 -7.43 -1.20 -15.49
CA HIS A 212 -6.08 -1.65 -15.86
C HIS A 212 -4.98 -1.08 -14.96
N ASN A 213 -5.13 0.17 -14.51
CA ASN A 213 -4.11 0.83 -13.68
C ASN A 213 -4.24 0.52 -12.18
N MET A 214 -5.34 -0.12 -11.77
CA MET A 214 -5.56 -0.52 -10.38
C MET A 214 -4.77 -1.76 -9.98
N HIS A 215 -4.19 -1.72 -8.77
CA HIS A 215 -3.61 -2.91 -8.15
C HIS A 215 -4.66 -3.69 -7.37
N TRP A 216 -5.47 -4.49 -8.09
CA TRP A 216 -6.57 -5.27 -7.53
C TRP A 216 -6.20 -6.15 -6.32
N ASN A 217 -4.96 -6.64 -6.24
CA ASN A 217 -4.47 -7.43 -5.11
C ASN A 217 -4.38 -6.64 -3.79
N LYS A 218 -4.40 -5.31 -3.84
CA LYS A 218 -4.39 -4.43 -2.66
C LYS A 218 -5.80 -4.02 -2.21
N VAL A 219 -6.80 -4.17 -3.08
CA VAL A 219 -8.18 -3.82 -2.78
C VAL A 219 -8.81 -4.90 -1.90
N LYS A 220 -8.97 -4.61 -0.60
CA LYS A 220 -9.56 -5.53 0.40
C LYS A 220 -10.74 -4.93 1.17
N SER A 221 -10.98 -3.64 1.00
CA SER A 221 -12.05 -2.87 1.65
C SER A 221 -12.44 -1.69 0.76
N TYR A 222 -13.58 -1.07 1.07
CA TYR A 222 -14.04 0.16 0.42
C TYR A 222 -12.99 1.29 0.50
N ASP A 223 -12.35 1.49 1.65
CA ASP A 223 -11.29 2.50 1.79
C ASP A 223 -10.08 2.20 0.90
N SER A 224 -9.64 0.94 0.84
CA SER A 224 -8.53 0.55 -0.03
C SER A 224 -8.87 0.67 -1.52
N LEU A 225 -10.15 0.55 -1.88
CA LEU A 225 -10.63 0.81 -3.24
C LEU A 225 -10.52 2.29 -3.58
N ILE A 226 -11.00 3.18 -2.69
CA ILE A 226 -10.87 4.63 -2.86
C ILE A 226 -9.39 5.02 -2.99
N ASP A 227 -8.52 4.47 -2.14
CA ASP A 227 -7.09 4.76 -2.17
C ASP A 227 -6.42 4.32 -3.47
N GLU A 228 -6.84 3.20 -4.06
CA GLU A 228 -6.30 2.76 -5.35
C GLU A 228 -6.86 3.58 -6.53
N ILE A 229 -8.15 3.94 -6.51
CA ILE A 229 -8.75 4.80 -7.55
C ILE A 229 -8.07 6.17 -7.59
N LYS A 230 -7.74 6.76 -6.44
CA LYS A 230 -7.05 8.07 -6.36
C LYS A 230 -5.61 8.06 -6.89
N LYS A 231 -5.03 6.89 -7.16
CA LYS A 231 -3.65 6.77 -7.68
C LYS A 231 -3.59 6.71 -9.20
N VAL A 232 -4.71 6.39 -9.84
CA VAL A 232 -4.89 6.44 -11.30
C VAL A 232 -5.01 7.90 -11.72
#